data_AF-A0A7X7ATC5-F1
#
_entry.id   AF-A0A7X7ATC5-F1
#
_cell.length_a   1.000
_cell.length_b   1.000
_cell.length_c   1.000
_cell.angle_alpha   90.00
_cell.angle_beta   90.00
_cell.angle_gamma   90.00
#
_symmetry.space_group_name_H-M   'P 1'
#
loop_
_entity.id
_entity.type
_entity.pdbx_description
1 polymer ?
#
loop_
_entity_poly.entity_id
_entity_poly.type
_entity_poly.pdbx_seq_one_letter_code
_entity_poly.pdbx_strand_id
1 'polypeptide(L)'
;MNVMVVNKYKEMLMGLNVEVMKSIEGVFNVDEIIDTFTNFYYDKMILDITAIRDYQNTDNLQKLAMNINMENVILLLDDNPESDSRNYLSKLISLGIYNFTRNAEGINYLLVHPHTYKDVVNIHNLKDLEVTESGGDSQ
;
A
#
# COMPACT_ATOMS: atom_id res chain seq x y z
N MET A 1 16.53 -9.55 4.10
CA MET A 1 16.28 -9.59 2.64
C MET A 1 14.83 -9.18 2.39
N ASN A 2 14.62 -8.44 1.30
CA ASN A 2 13.32 -7.85 0.95
C ASN A 2 12.55 -8.74 -0.02
N VAL A 3 11.25 -8.49 -0.13
CA VAL A 3 10.39 -9.07 -1.17
C VAL A 3 9.76 -7.99 -2.02
N MET A 4 9.38 -8.35 -3.24
CA MET A 4 8.74 -7.43 -4.18
C MET A 4 7.50 -8.05 -4.82
N VAL A 5 6.49 -7.21 -5.03
CA VAL A 5 5.32 -7.52 -5.85
C VAL A 5 5.21 -6.38 -6.86
N VAL A 6 5.48 -6.69 -8.13
CA VAL A 6 5.70 -5.68 -9.16
C VAL A 6 4.74 -5.84 -10.32
N ASN A 7 4.38 -4.72 -10.95
CA ASN A 7 3.64 -4.71 -12.20
C ASN A 7 4.15 -3.57 -13.10
N LYS A 8 3.39 -2.47 -13.22
CA LYS A 8 3.68 -1.37 -14.15
C LYS A 8 5.03 -0.72 -13.88
N TYR A 9 5.46 -0.65 -12.62
CA TYR A 9 6.68 0.04 -12.21
C TYR A 9 7.88 -0.91 -12.03
N LYS A 10 7.82 -2.13 -12.59
CA LYS A 10 8.89 -3.14 -12.49
C LYS A 10 10.28 -2.61 -12.82
N GLU A 11 10.45 -1.91 -13.94
CA GLU A 11 11.78 -1.43 -14.37
C GLU A 11 12.40 -0.48 -13.33
N MET A 12 11.60 0.44 -12.78
CA MET A 12 12.03 1.35 -11.72
C MET A 12 12.40 0.58 -10.45
N LEU A 13 11.57 -0.40 -10.07
CA LEU A 13 11.77 -1.19 -8.86
C LEU A 13 12.99 -2.12 -8.95
N MET A 14 13.24 -2.71 -10.13
CA MET A 14 14.42 -3.53 -10.39
C MET A 14 15.72 -2.70 -10.45
N GLY A 15 15.62 -1.40 -10.73
CA GLY A 15 16.75 -0.47 -10.68
C GLY A 15 17.17 -0.06 -9.27
N LEU A 16 16.39 -0.41 -8.24
CA LEU A 16 16.75 -0.13 -6.85
C LEU A 16 17.94 -0.99 -6.42
N ASN A 17 18.93 -0.39 -5.77
CA ASN A 17 20.07 -1.10 -5.21
C ASN A 17 19.71 -1.75 -3.86
N VAL A 18 18.82 -2.75 -3.89
CA VAL A 18 18.28 -3.41 -2.70
C VAL A 18 18.34 -4.93 -2.85
N GLU A 19 18.61 -5.63 -1.75
CA GLU A 19 18.67 -7.08 -1.77
C GLU A 19 17.27 -7.70 -1.72
N VAL A 20 16.86 -8.35 -2.80
CA VAL A 20 15.53 -8.97 -2.97
C VAL A 20 15.67 -10.48 -3.01
N MET A 21 15.00 -11.19 -2.09
CA MET A 21 14.99 -12.65 -2.06
C MET A 21 13.91 -13.27 -2.94
N LYS A 22 12.79 -12.56 -3.12
CA LYS A 22 11.66 -13.02 -3.91
C LYS A 22 10.95 -11.83 -4.54
N SER A 23 10.71 -11.92 -5.84
CA SER A 23 9.85 -11.00 -6.59
C SER A 23 8.79 -11.80 -7.33
N ILE A 24 7.55 -11.35 -7.28
CA ILE A 24 6.48 -11.82 -8.17
C ILE A 24 6.03 -10.68 -9.07
N GLU A 25 5.70 -10.99 -10.32
CA GLU A 25 5.33 -10.01 -11.35
C GLU A 25 3.95 -10.32 -11.92
N GLY A 26 3.08 -9.32 -11.99
CA GLY A 26 1.75 -9.43 -12.56
C GLY A 26 0.68 -8.66 -11.78
N VAL A 27 -0.57 -8.91 -12.13
CA VAL A 27 -1.75 -8.37 -11.44
C VAL A 27 -2.45 -9.50 -10.71
N PHE A 28 -2.54 -9.40 -9.39
CA PHE A 28 -3.02 -10.43 -8.49
C PHE A 28 -4.27 -9.96 -7.75
N ASN A 29 -5.14 -10.90 -7.40
CA ASN A 29 -6.11 -10.62 -6.35
C ASN A 29 -5.34 -10.45 -5.03
N VAL A 30 -5.88 -9.62 -4.13
CA VAL A 30 -5.20 -9.37 -2.84
C VAL A 30 -4.95 -10.65 -2.04
N ASP A 31 -5.85 -11.63 -2.15
CA ASP A 31 -5.72 -12.94 -1.49
C ASP A 31 -4.49 -13.72 -1.95
N GLU A 32 -4.16 -13.65 -3.24
CA GLU A 32 -2.99 -14.34 -3.78
C GLU A 32 -1.68 -13.73 -3.22
N ILE A 33 -1.66 -12.41 -3.01
CA ILE A 33 -0.53 -11.71 -2.38
C ILE A 33 -0.44 -12.12 -0.91
N ILE A 34 -1.55 -12.10 -0.18
CA ILE A 34 -1.63 -12.51 1.23
C ILE A 34 -1.14 -13.96 1.38
N ASP A 35 -1.68 -14.90 0.62
CA ASP A 35 -1.32 -16.32 0.69
C ASP A 35 0.16 -16.55 0.40
N THR A 36 0.73 -15.77 -0.52
CA THR A 36 2.15 -15.89 -0.90
C THR A 36 3.10 -15.43 0.21
N PHE A 37 2.73 -14.38 0.96
CA PHE A 37 3.67 -13.67 1.85
C PHE A 37 3.35 -13.75 3.34
N THR A 38 2.15 -14.17 3.75
CA THR A 38 1.78 -14.27 5.18
C THR A 38 2.70 -15.22 5.95
N ASN A 39 3.15 -16.31 5.31
CA ASN A 39 4.04 -17.29 5.91
C ASN A 39 5.52 -17.07 5.55
N PHE A 40 5.85 -15.93 4.95
CA PHE A 40 7.20 -15.64 4.48
C PHE A 40 7.87 -14.63 5.41
N TYR A 41 9.08 -14.96 5.90
CA TYR A 41 9.86 -14.02 6.70
C TYR A 41 10.66 -13.10 5.78
N TYR A 42 10.35 -11.80 5.81
CA TYR A 42 11.03 -10.75 5.06
C TYR A 42 11.19 -9.49 5.91
N ASP A 43 12.14 -8.63 5.55
CA ASP A 43 12.35 -7.35 6.24
C ASP A 43 11.38 -6.28 5.73
N LYS A 44 11.43 -6.00 4.41
CA LYS A 44 10.50 -5.09 3.74
C LYS A 44 9.86 -5.75 2.52
N MET A 45 8.59 -5.45 2.31
CA MET A 45 7.87 -5.72 1.07
C MET A 45 7.74 -4.41 0.31
N ILE A 46 8.24 -4.35 -0.92
CA ILE A 46 7.96 -3.24 -1.83
C ILE A 46 6.82 -3.68 -2.75
N LEU A 47 5.69 -3.00 -2.66
CA LEU A 47 4.44 -3.37 -3.31
C LEU A 47 4.04 -2.28 -4.29
N ASP A 48 4.09 -2.61 -5.59
CA ASP A 48 3.49 -1.80 -6.64
C ASP A 48 1.96 -1.88 -6.51
N ILE A 49 1.30 -0.74 -6.28
CA ILE A 49 -0.15 -0.72 -6.09
C ILE A 49 -0.90 -1.28 -7.32
N THR A 50 -0.32 -1.13 -8.51
CA THR A 50 -0.90 -1.64 -9.76
C THR A 50 -0.80 -3.15 -9.90
N ALA A 51 -0.06 -3.82 -9.01
CA ALA A 51 -0.03 -5.29 -8.93
C ALA A 51 -1.24 -5.84 -8.16
N ILE A 52 -2.00 -5.00 -7.46
CA ILE A 52 -3.27 -5.38 -6.83
C ILE A 52 -4.40 -5.09 -7.80
N ARG A 53 -5.19 -6.12 -8.13
CA ARG A 53 -6.42 -5.97 -8.91
C ARG A 53 -7.40 -5.08 -8.14
N ASP A 54 -8.01 -4.13 -8.85
CA ASP A 54 -9.00 -3.21 -8.29
C ASP A 54 -8.51 -2.50 -7.02
N TYR A 55 -7.26 -2.02 -7.03
CA TYR A 55 -6.64 -1.31 -5.89
C TYR A 55 -7.36 -0.01 -5.50
N GLN A 56 -8.20 0.53 -6.38
CA GLN A 56 -9.09 1.65 -6.05
C GLN A 56 -10.19 1.23 -5.06
N ASN A 57 -10.56 -0.06 -5.03
CA ASN A 57 -11.47 -0.60 -4.04
C ASN A 57 -10.75 -0.70 -2.69
N THR A 58 -11.24 0.07 -1.71
CA THR A 58 -10.67 0.16 -0.37
C THR A 58 -10.79 -1.16 0.40
N ASP A 59 -11.76 -2.01 0.06
CA ASP A 59 -11.92 -3.32 0.70
C ASP A 59 -10.70 -4.21 0.46
N ASN A 60 -10.08 -4.11 -0.73
CA ASN A 60 -8.86 -4.85 -1.06
C ASN A 60 -7.69 -4.36 -0.20
N LEU A 61 -7.53 -3.05 -0.04
CA LEU A 61 -6.47 -2.46 0.78
C LEU A 61 -6.67 -2.75 2.27
N GLN A 62 -7.92 -2.73 2.73
CA GLN A 62 -8.27 -3.10 4.10
C GLN A 62 -7.93 -4.56 4.36
N LYS A 63 -8.30 -5.47 3.45
CA LYS A 63 -7.99 -6.89 3.56
C LYS A 63 -6.48 -7.12 3.61
N LEU A 64 -5.70 -6.40 2.80
CA LEU A 64 -4.24 -6.42 2.85
C LEU A 64 -3.72 -5.99 4.23
N ALA A 65 -4.17 -4.84 4.74
CA ALA A 65 -3.73 -4.28 6.00
C ALA A 65 -4.09 -5.14 7.23
N MET A 66 -5.18 -5.91 7.15
CA MET A 66 -5.59 -6.84 8.21
C MET A 66 -4.74 -8.12 8.28
N ASN A 67 -4.11 -8.52 7.17
CA ASN A 67 -3.41 -9.81 7.07
C ASN A 67 -1.89 -9.67 6.94
N ILE A 68 -1.38 -8.51 6.54
CA ILE A 68 0.03 -8.22 6.40
C ILE A 68 0.43 -7.08 7.33
N ASN A 69 1.59 -7.18 7.98
CA ASN A 69 2.10 -6.07 8.80
C ASN A 69 2.53 -4.88 7.92
N MET A 70 1.69 -3.84 7.87
CA MET A 70 1.91 -2.65 7.05
C MET A 70 3.15 -1.82 7.45
N GLU A 71 3.69 -2.01 8.66
CA GLU A 71 4.97 -1.40 9.05
C GLU A 71 6.13 -1.88 8.17
N ASN A 72 6.01 -3.10 7.63
CA ASN A 72 7.02 -3.71 6.75
C ASN A 72 6.72 -3.52 5.26
N VAL A 73 5.60 -2.87 4.90
CA VAL A 73 5.22 -2.68 3.50
C VAL A 73 5.53 -1.25 3.07
N ILE A 74 6.19 -1.09 1.93
CA ILE A 74 6.34 0.18 1.22
C ILE A 74 5.45 0.11 -0.01
N LEU A 75 4.36 0.89 -0.01
CA LEU A 75 3.38 0.93 -1.09
C LEU A 75 3.78 2.00 -2.12
N LEU A 76 4.08 1.57 -3.34
CA LEU A 76 4.32 2.45 -4.46
C LEU A 76 2.99 2.77 -5.15
N LEU A 77 2.57 4.04 -5.05
CA LEU A 77 1.38 4.57 -5.70
C LEU A 77 1.64 4.86 -7.18
N ASP A 78 0.59 4.75 -7.99
CA ASP A 78 0.62 5.03 -9.41
C ASP A 78 0.14 6.45 -9.75
N ASP A 79 0.41 6.94 -10.95
CA ASP A 79 0.07 8.32 -11.35
C ASP A 79 -1.43 8.55 -11.67
N ASN A 80 -2.32 7.68 -11.16
CA ASN A 80 -3.76 7.82 -11.35
C ASN A 80 -4.31 8.96 -10.46
N PRO A 81 -5.07 9.93 -11.02
CA PRO A 81 -5.66 11.01 -10.23
C PRO A 81 -6.53 10.56 -9.05
N GLU A 82 -7.19 9.40 -9.15
CA GLU A 82 -8.02 8.88 -8.06
C GLU A 82 -7.18 8.45 -6.84
N SER A 83 -6.04 7.78 -7.09
CA SER A 83 -5.08 7.38 -6.06
C SER A 83 -4.24 8.55 -5.55
N ASP A 84 -4.31 9.72 -6.20
CA ASP A 84 -3.70 10.98 -5.77
C ASP A 84 -4.63 11.90 -4.99
N SER A 85 -5.92 11.57 -4.93
CA SER A 85 -6.85 12.37 -4.15
C SER A 85 -6.47 12.34 -2.66
N ARG A 86 -6.60 13.50 -1.99
CA ARG A 86 -6.42 13.58 -0.52
C ARG A 86 -7.30 12.58 0.21
N ASN A 87 -8.48 12.28 -0.34
CA ASN A 87 -9.41 11.32 0.22
C ASN A 87 -8.83 9.90 0.19
N TYR A 88 -8.22 9.50 -0.93
CA TYR A 88 -7.57 8.20 -1.03
C TYR A 88 -6.38 8.08 -0.07
N LEU A 89 -5.51 9.10 -0.01
CA LEU A 89 -4.39 9.13 0.93
C LEU A 89 -4.85 9.10 2.39
N SER A 90 -5.91 9.84 2.72
CA SER A 90 -6.52 9.83 4.06
C SER A 90 -7.03 8.43 4.42
N LYS A 91 -7.64 7.71 3.47
CA LYS A 91 -8.09 6.33 3.67
C LYS A 91 -6.93 5.36 3.91
N LEU A 92 -5.82 5.47 3.16
CA LEU A 92 -4.62 4.67 3.43
C LEU A 92 -4.14 4.84 4.88
N ILE A 93 -4.13 6.09 5.36
CA ILE A 93 -3.73 6.41 6.74
C ILE A 93 -4.73 5.81 7.74
N SER A 94 -6.04 5.88 7.48
CA SER A 94 -7.06 5.24 8.32
C SER A 94 -6.89 3.72 8.40
N LEU A 95 -6.35 3.09 7.35
CA LEU A 95 -6.05 1.65 7.31
C LEU A 95 -4.69 1.28 7.94
N GLY A 96 -3.94 2.25 8.46
CA GLY A 96 -2.60 2.00 9.03
C GLY A 96 -1.48 1.91 8.00
N ILE A 97 -1.73 2.33 6.76
CA ILE A 97 -0.75 2.33 5.67
C ILE A 97 -0.10 3.71 5.59
N TYR A 98 1.09 3.85 6.18
CA TYR A 98 1.82 5.14 6.27
C TYR A 98 3.01 5.23 5.32
N ASN A 99 3.57 4.09 4.95
CA ASN A 99 4.76 3.96 4.11
C ASN A 99 4.37 3.92 2.63
N PHE A 100 3.82 5.02 2.11
CA PHE A 100 3.50 5.13 0.69
C PHE A 100 4.33 6.22 0.00
N THR A 101 4.64 6.00 -1.27
CA THR A 101 5.42 6.93 -2.10
C THR A 101 5.07 6.76 -3.57
N ARG A 102 5.61 7.61 -4.44
CA ARG A 102 5.39 7.60 -5.90
C ARG A 102 6.66 7.35 -6.72
N ASN A 103 7.81 7.31 -6.07
CA ASN A 103 9.08 7.28 -6.77
C ASN A 103 10.15 6.47 -6.03
N ALA A 104 11.21 6.13 -6.76
CA ALA A 104 12.34 5.37 -6.26
C ALA A 104 13.05 6.05 -5.06
N GLU A 105 13.14 7.38 -5.06
CA GLU A 105 13.78 8.14 -3.97
C GLU A 105 13.03 7.95 -2.65
N GLY A 106 11.71 8.05 -2.67
CA GLY A 106 10.88 7.81 -1.50
C GLY A 106 10.90 6.35 -1.05
N ILE A 107 11.03 5.39 -1.97
CA ILE A 107 11.23 3.98 -1.58
C ILE A 107 12.54 3.84 -0.82
N ASN A 108 13.65 4.37 -1.36
CA ASN A 108 14.95 4.33 -0.70
C ASN A 108 14.94 5.00 0.67
N TYR A 109 14.21 6.12 0.80
CA TYR A 109 14.02 6.79 2.08
C TYR A 109 13.26 5.91 3.08
N LEU A 110 12.11 5.36 2.68
CA LEU A 110 11.23 4.57 3.55
C LEU A 110 11.83 3.22 3.97
N LEU A 111 12.77 2.66 3.18
CA LEU A 111 13.50 1.45 3.54
C LEU A 111 14.32 1.62 4.83
N VAL A 112 14.81 2.84 5.10
CA VAL A 112 15.62 3.14 6.30
C VAL A 112 14.93 4.07 7.29
N HIS A 113 13.89 4.80 6.86
CA HIS A 113 13.09 5.72 7.69
C HIS A 113 11.59 5.41 7.52
N PRO A 114 11.08 4.32 8.12
CA PRO A 114 9.65 4.01 8.05
C PRO A 114 8.83 5.11 8.73
N HIS A 115 7.74 5.52 8.08
CA HIS A 115 6.79 6.48 8.61
C HIS A 115 5.91 5.86 9.69
N THR A 116 5.56 6.70 10.64
CA THR A 116 4.52 6.48 11.65
C THR A 116 3.31 7.38 11.34
N TYR A 117 2.21 7.16 12.06
CA TYR A 117 1.04 8.05 11.96
C TYR A 117 1.38 9.54 12.12
N LYS A 118 2.35 9.89 12.97
CA LYS A 118 2.75 11.29 13.22
C LYS A 118 3.33 11.96 11.98
N ASP A 119 3.99 11.19 11.13
CA ASP A 119 4.66 11.71 9.92
C ASP A 119 3.64 12.04 8.82
N VAL A 120 2.47 11.39 8.85
CA VAL A 120 1.42 11.51 7.83
C VAL A 120 0.15 12.19 8.32
N VAL A 121 0.05 12.56 9.60
CA VAL A 121 -1.17 13.12 10.21
C VAL A 121 -1.69 14.38 9.50
N ASN A 122 -0.80 15.18 8.91
CA ASN A 122 -1.18 16.40 8.18
C ASN A 122 -1.99 16.12 6.90
N ILE A 123 -1.97 14.87 6.42
CA ILE A 123 -2.70 14.40 5.23
C ILE A 123 -4.04 13.77 5.65
N HIS A 124 -4.20 13.41 6.92
CA HIS A 124 -5.38 12.71 7.44
C HIS A 124 -6.54 13.70 7.67
N ASN A 125 -7.54 13.65 6.79
CA ASN A 125 -8.77 14.42 6.93
C ASN A 125 -9.83 13.60 7.67
N LEU A 126 -9.94 13.81 8.98
CA LEU A 126 -10.91 13.10 9.84
C LEU A 126 -12.40 13.35 9.49
N LYS A 127 -12.72 14.33 8.64
CA LYS A 127 -14.09 14.74 8.34
C LYS A 127 -14.81 13.83 7.32
N ASP A 128 -14.08 13.05 6.53
CA ASP A 128 -14.68 12.25 5.44
C ASP A 128 -15.03 10.81 5.85
N LEU A 129 -14.77 10.42 7.10
CA LEU A 129 -15.05 9.07 7.62
C LEU A 129 -16.46 8.91 8.22
N GLU A 130 -17.20 10.00 8.44
CA GLU A 130 -18.54 9.97 9.05
C GLU A 130 -19.69 9.70 8.07
N VAL A 131 -19.43 9.47 6.77
CA VAL A 131 -20.49 9.27 5.76
C VAL A 131 -20.46 7.86 5.19
N THR A 132 -20.63 6.84 6.04
CA THR A 132 -21.00 5.49 5.56
C THR A 132 -21.87 4.66 6.50
N GLU A 133 -22.43 5.24 7.58
CA GLU A 133 -23.41 4.55 8.42
C GLU A 133 -24.58 5.47 8.83
N SER A 134 -25.39 5.90 7.87
CA SER A 134 -26.78 6.29 8.15
C SER A 134 -27.59 6.35 6.86
N GLY A 135 -28.37 5.32 6.57
CA GLY A 135 -29.29 5.36 5.43
C GLY A 135 -30.00 4.05 5.11
N GLY A 136 -30.28 3.22 6.11
CA GLY A 136 -31.06 2.00 5.96
C GLY A 136 -32.00 1.84 7.14
N ASP A 137 -33.02 2.69 7.21
CA ASP A 137 -34.33 2.35 7.77
C ASP A 137 -35.22 3.60 7.74
N SER A 138 -36.26 3.56 6.91
CA SER A 138 -37.53 4.29 7.09
C SER A 138 -38.55 3.79 6.05
N GLN A 139 -39.48 2.97 6.56
CA GLN A 139 -40.89 2.72 6.19
C GLN A 139 -41.39 3.07 4.78
#